data_AF-A0A7C1XW09-F1
#
_entry.id   AF-A0A7C1XW09-F1
#
_cell.length_a   1.000
_cell.length_b   1.000
_cell.length_c   1.000
_cell.angle_alpha   90.00
_cell.angle_beta   90.00
_cell.angle_gamma   90.00
#
_symmetry.space_group_name_H-M   'P 1'
#
loop_
_entity.id
_entity.type
_entity.pdbx_description
1 polymer ?
#
loop_
_entity_poly.entity_id
_entity_poly.type
_entity_poly.pdbx_seq_one_letter_code
_entity_poly.pdbx_strand_id
1 'polypeptide(L)'
;MNKSIRQQSWGLAALVAAVAITAGNAQATEPVSSYAPVSNIGDFKTTKKKMEKARPAIMKRQMKLLEERYVLDERSQKGLTMSGGKAQQVGVRVKLPKGVDWQDLSAMSPAKIRDRGLFPAGFLPLPHPNHAEGGMVFPQYHIDAVKKQSKRDLQRFDLDYDLPAHFLPEFPPPLYLTTRPDLGDVSQGKLISIENYFDLFNGILNPKQLEGVRLLVTPTPQQQFNATNDRRSAHASLGVACFDCHVNGHSNAATHLLGDIRPQPFRLRIDTPTLRGVNVQRLFGSKRALKTVEDFTEFEQRAAYFDGDPVIATKKGVNILERGSQVHFMSEFESILGFPPAPKLDVFGRLDPAKASKAELRGQDLFFGKGRCSTCHTPPYYTDNQMHDLQTERFFKPTLVNGRQASIDGKIKTFPLRGIKDSPPYLHDGRLLTLEDTVEFFNLILQLDLNKGEKGDLVAFLRAL
;
A
#
# COMPACT_ATOMS: atom_id res chain seq x y z
N MET A 1 93.48 19.52 -21.86
CA MET A 1 93.02 18.30 -22.56
C MET A 1 91.99 17.58 -21.70
N ASN A 2 90.75 17.51 -22.21
CA ASN A 2 89.79 16.41 -22.05
C ASN A 2 89.77 15.59 -20.75
N LYS A 3 88.74 15.75 -19.90
CA LYS A 3 87.48 14.95 -19.94
C LYS A 3 86.64 15.18 -18.69
N SER A 4 85.35 15.37 -18.93
CA SER A 4 84.22 15.29 -18.00
C SER A 4 84.15 13.93 -17.29
N ILE A 5 83.65 13.90 -16.04
CA ILE A 5 82.52 13.06 -15.56
C ILE A 5 82.47 13.06 -14.01
N ARG A 6 81.22 13.01 -13.49
CA ARG A 6 80.71 12.43 -12.23
C ARG A 6 80.20 13.37 -11.12
N GLN A 7 78.87 13.50 -11.12
CA GLN A 7 77.93 13.22 -10.03
C GLN A 7 78.30 13.73 -8.63
N GLN A 8 77.66 14.84 -8.24
CA GLN A 8 77.53 15.26 -6.86
C GLN A 8 76.48 14.39 -6.13
N SER A 9 76.94 13.65 -5.13
CA SER A 9 76.14 13.13 -4.03
C SER A 9 76.27 14.11 -2.85
N TRP A 10 75.16 14.66 -2.38
CA TRP A 10 75.09 15.36 -1.10
C TRP A 10 74.05 14.68 -0.22
N GLY A 11 74.52 14.10 0.87
CA GLY A 11 73.73 13.61 1.97
C GLY A 11 73.44 14.72 2.99
N LEU A 12 72.26 14.60 3.61
CA LEU A 12 71.81 15.06 4.93
C LEU A 12 72.24 16.45 5.44
N ALA A 13 71.24 17.29 5.71
CA ALA A 13 71.00 17.81 7.06
C ALA A 13 69.57 18.36 7.20
N ALA A 14 68.97 18.10 8.35
CA ALA A 14 67.57 18.27 8.68
C ALA A 14 67.18 19.71 9.01
N LEU A 15 65.94 20.08 8.67
CA LEU A 15 65.18 21.05 9.47
C LEU A 15 63.71 20.60 9.51
N VAL A 16 63.36 20.04 10.67
CA VAL A 16 62.00 19.65 11.05
C VAL A 16 61.23 20.94 11.32
N ALA A 17 60.39 21.35 10.37
CA ALA A 17 59.29 22.29 10.63
C ALA A 17 58.02 21.45 10.75
N ALA A 18 57.60 21.18 11.98
CA ALA A 18 56.33 20.55 12.28
C ALA A 18 55.19 21.52 11.93
N VAL A 19 54.72 21.47 10.68
CA VAL A 19 53.43 22.04 10.31
C VAL A 19 52.38 21.03 10.77
N ALA A 20 51.73 21.33 11.89
CA ALA A 20 50.51 20.65 12.30
C ALA A 20 49.42 20.95 11.26
N ILE A 21 49.34 20.12 10.22
CA ILE A 21 48.16 20.06 9.36
C ILE A 21 47.08 19.40 10.22
N THR A 22 46.27 20.22 10.87
CA THR A 22 44.95 19.79 11.33
C THR A 22 44.16 19.46 10.07
N ALA A 23 44.23 18.19 9.64
CA ALA A 23 43.29 17.65 8.68
C ALA A 23 41.92 17.69 9.35
N GLY A 24 41.23 18.82 9.17
CA GLY A 24 39.80 18.90 9.42
C GLY A 24 39.19 17.85 8.52
N ASN A 25 38.80 16.71 9.10
CA ASN A 25 37.88 15.77 8.47
C ASN A 25 36.54 16.51 8.32
N ALA A 26 36.45 17.35 7.29
CA ALA A 26 35.20 17.69 6.67
C ALA A 26 34.71 16.38 6.06
N GLN A 27 33.95 15.63 6.84
CA GLN A 27 33.24 14.46 6.37
C GLN A 27 32.27 14.98 5.31
N ALA A 28 32.70 14.93 4.05
CA ALA A 28 31.92 15.39 2.92
C ALA A 28 30.58 14.67 3.00
N THR A 29 29.51 15.43 3.23
CA THR A 29 28.15 14.89 3.16
C THR A 29 28.00 14.31 1.77
N GLU A 30 27.80 12.99 1.68
CA GLU A 30 27.61 12.34 0.38
C GLU A 30 26.54 13.09 -0.41
N PRO A 31 26.77 13.36 -1.71
CA PRO A 31 25.81 14.10 -2.51
C PRO A 31 24.47 13.36 -2.55
N VAL A 32 23.38 14.12 -2.40
CA VAL A 32 22.02 13.58 -2.47
C VAL A 32 21.79 13.00 -3.87
N SER A 33 21.43 11.72 -3.95
CA SER A 33 21.20 11.00 -5.20
C SER A 33 19.76 10.48 -5.30
N SER A 34 19.23 10.43 -6.52
CA SER A 34 17.95 9.77 -6.82
C SER A 34 18.10 8.25 -6.97
N TYR A 35 19.33 7.75 -7.18
CA TYR A 35 19.66 6.35 -7.34
C TYR A 35 20.02 5.69 -6.02
N ALA A 36 19.65 4.42 -5.86
CA ALA A 36 20.19 3.62 -4.76
C ALA A 36 21.66 3.26 -5.02
N PRO A 37 22.45 3.00 -3.98
CA PRO A 37 23.83 2.56 -4.16
C PRO A 37 23.92 1.25 -4.95
N VAL A 38 24.58 1.28 -6.10
CA VAL A 38 24.74 0.11 -6.99
C VAL A 38 25.87 -0.81 -6.50
N SER A 39 26.98 -0.23 -6.05
CA SER A 39 28.16 -0.90 -5.50
C SER A 39 28.32 -0.62 -4.00
N ASN A 40 29.28 -1.28 -3.35
CA ASN A 40 29.67 -1.02 -1.95
C ASN A 40 28.59 -1.28 -0.87
N ILE A 41 27.62 -2.16 -1.15
CA ILE A 41 26.49 -2.48 -0.26
C ILE A 41 26.88 -3.39 0.93
N GLY A 42 28.18 -3.67 1.08
CA GLY A 42 28.72 -4.57 2.09
C GLY A 42 28.43 -6.05 1.84
N ASP A 43 28.94 -6.89 2.74
CA ASP A 43 28.67 -8.32 2.78
C ASP A 43 27.25 -8.62 3.29
N PHE A 44 26.54 -9.55 2.64
CA PHE A 44 25.15 -9.90 2.98
C PHE A 44 25.01 -10.36 4.44
N LYS A 45 25.92 -11.21 4.93
CA LYS A 45 25.83 -11.76 6.29
C LYS A 45 25.95 -10.64 7.33
N THR A 46 26.83 -9.67 7.08
CA THR A 46 27.02 -8.49 7.92
C THR A 46 25.79 -7.58 7.90
N THR A 47 25.27 -7.26 6.72
CA THR A 47 24.06 -6.43 6.55
C THR A 47 22.83 -7.08 7.19
N LYS A 48 22.60 -8.38 6.93
CA LYS A 48 21.52 -9.16 7.54
C LYS A 48 21.58 -9.10 9.07
N LYS A 49 22.73 -9.42 9.67
CA LYS A 49 22.91 -9.41 11.13
C LYS A 49 22.65 -8.02 11.73
N LYS A 50 23.10 -6.95 11.07
CA LYS A 50 22.87 -5.57 11.50
C LYS A 50 21.38 -5.23 11.51
N MET A 51 20.66 -5.56 10.45
CA MET A 51 19.24 -5.23 10.29
C MET A 51 18.35 -6.10 11.18
N GLU A 52 18.62 -7.40 11.30
CA GLU A 52 17.94 -8.29 12.25
C GLU A 52 18.07 -7.79 13.70
N LYS A 53 19.27 -7.30 14.07
CA LYS A 53 19.50 -6.70 15.40
C LYS A 53 18.68 -5.41 15.61
N ALA A 54 18.43 -4.64 14.54
CA ALA A 54 17.66 -3.39 14.62
C ALA A 54 16.13 -3.62 14.62
N ARG A 55 15.66 -4.73 14.02
CA ARG A 55 14.24 -5.05 13.83
C ARG A 55 13.39 -4.89 15.11
N PRO A 56 13.75 -5.43 16.28
CA PRO A 56 12.91 -5.27 17.49
C PRO A 56 12.68 -3.81 17.89
N ALA A 57 13.70 -2.95 17.75
CA ALA A 57 13.58 -1.53 18.08
C ALA A 57 12.70 -0.78 17.05
N ILE A 58 12.81 -1.14 15.77
CA ILE A 58 11.97 -0.61 14.69
C ILE A 58 10.50 -0.97 14.95
N MET A 59 10.21 -2.25 15.22
CA MET A 59 8.85 -2.71 15.48
C MET A 59 8.28 -2.09 16.75
N LYS A 60 9.06 -2.00 17.84
CA LYS A 60 8.62 -1.34 19.08
C LYS A 60 8.26 0.14 18.85
N ARG A 61 9.06 0.87 18.07
CA ARG A 61 8.78 2.27 17.71
C ARG A 61 7.49 2.39 16.89
N GLN A 62 7.30 1.51 15.90
CA GLN A 62 6.11 1.55 15.05
C GLN A 62 4.84 1.16 15.83
N MET A 63 4.89 0.10 16.65
CA MET A 63 3.75 -0.30 17.48
C MET A 63 3.36 0.78 18.48
N LYS A 64 4.34 1.44 19.11
CA LYS A 64 4.07 2.59 19.98
C LYS A 64 3.32 3.70 19.24
N LEU A 65 3.70 4.01 17.99
CA LEU A 65 2.98 5.00 17.17
C LEU A 65 1.54 4.56 16.91
N LEU A 66 1.30 3.29 16.57
CA LEU A 66 -0.05 2.78 16.32
C LEU A 66 -0.90 2.82 17.61
N GLU A 67 -0.34 2.43 18.75
CA GLU A 67 -1.00 2.48 20.05
C GLU A 67 -1.31 3.92 20.49
N GLU A 68 -0.47 4.89 20.14
CA GLU A 68 -0.75 6.32 20.39
C GLU A 68 -1.91 6.84 19.53
N ARG A 69 -2.02 6.36 18.28
CA ARG A 69 -2.99 6.84 17.29
C ARG A 69 -4.34 6.14 17.37
N TYR A 70 -4.35 4.86 17.74
CA TYR A 70 -5.53 4.00 17.59
C TYR A 70 -5.86 3.19 18.84
N VAL A 71 -7.12 2.78 18.93
CA VAL A 71 -7.55 1.67 19.78
C VAL A 71 -7.47 0.39 18.95
N LEU A 72 -6.54 -0.51 19.31
CA LEU A 72 -6.17 -1.70 18.53
C LEU A 72 -6.85 -2.99 19.01
N ASP A 73 -7.88 -2.89 19.86
CA ASP A 73 -8.63 -4.04 20.34
C ASP A 73 -9.58 -4.58 19.27
N GLU A 74 -9.74 -5.89 19.23
CA GLU A 74 -10.69 -6.53 18.33
C GLU A 74 -12.12 -6.18 18.77
N ARG A 75 -12.92 -5.60 17.86
CA ARG A 75 -14.37 -5.44 18.08
C ARG A 75 -15.10 -5.74 16.79
N SER A 76 -15.94 -6.75 16.84
CA SER A 76 -16.81 -7.15 15.75
C SER A 76 -18.28 -7.08 16.18
N GLN A 77 -19.17 -7.05 15.19
CA GLN A 77 -20.61 -7.14 15.41
C GLN A 77 -21.14 -8.44 14.82
N LYS A 78 -21.95 -9.16 15.59
CA LYS A 78 -22.57 -10.42 15.14
C LYS A 78 -23.35 -10.19 13.84
N GLY A 79 -23.12 -11.05 12.86
CA GLY A 79 -23.80 -11.01 11.55
C GLY A 79 -23.20 -10.01 10.55
N LEU A 80 -22.17 -9.25 10.92
CA LEU A 80 -21.48 -8.33 10.03
C LEU A 80 -20.16 -8.94 9.55
N THR A 81 -20.14 -9.44 8.31
CA THR A 81 -18.99 -10.14 7.73
C THR A 81 -18.55 -9.56 6.39
N MET A 82 -17.29 -9.82 6.04
CA MET A 82 -16.77 -9.72 4.68
C MET A 82 -17.41 -10.80 3.80
N SER A 83 -17.19 -10.75 2.49
CA SER A 83 -17.90 -11.60 1.52
C SER A 83 -17.59 -13.10 1.64
N GLY A 84 -16.37 -13.46 2.07
CA GLY A 84 -15.97 -14.83 2.43
C GLY A 84 -16.16 -15.17 3.92
N GLY A 85 -16.80 -14.29 4.70
CA GLY A 85 -17.29 -14.62 6.04
C GLY A 85 -16.44 -14.14 7.22
N LYS A 86 -15.27 -13.51 7.01
CA LYS A 86 -14.50 -12.90 8.12
C LYS A 86 -15.31 -11.81 8.80
N ALA A 87 -15.30 -11.76 10.13
CA ALA A 87 -15.98 -10.70 10.88
C ALA A 87 -15.38 -9.32 10.57
N GLN A 88 -16.23 -8.32 10.31
CA GLN A 88 -15.77 -6.94 10.13
C GLN A 88 -15.45 -6.31 11.48
N GLN A 89 -14.39 -5.50 11.49
CA GLN A 89 -14.11 -4.62 12.63
C GLN A 89 -15.04 -3.41 12.59
N VAL A 90 -15.54 -3.02 13.75
CA VAL A 90 -16.51 -1.93 13.89
C VAL A 90 -16.03 -0.83 14.84
N GLY A 91 -16.66 0.33 14.75
CA GLY A 91 -16.38 1.48 15.61
C GLY A 91 -15.14 2.27 15.22
N VAL A 92 -15.11 3.52 15.67
CA VAL A 92 -14.01 4.45 15.46
C VAL A 92 -12.80 4.01 16.29
N ARG A 93 -11.66 3.86 15.65
CA ARG A 93 -10.39 3.44 16.26
C ARG A 93 -9.46 4.61 16.47
N VAL A 94 -9.59 5.68 15.70
CA VAL A 94 -8.80 6.90 15.90
C VAL A 94 -9.04 7.48 17.29
N LYS A 95 -7.95 7.70 18.03
CA LYS A 95 -7.97 8.38 19.32
C LYS A 95 -8.04 9.89 19.12
N LEU A 96 -8.94 10.53 19.86
CA LEU A 96 -9.07 11.98 19.90
C LEU A 96 -8.05 12.61 20.86
N PRO A 97 -7.63 13.86 20.61
CA PRO A 97 -6.93 14.66 21.60
C PRO A 97 -7.73 14.76 22.91
N LYS A 98 -7.03 14.86 24.05
CA LYS A 98 -7.70 14.96 25.37
C LYS A 98 -8.60 16.19 25.43
N GLY A 99 -9.83 16.02 25.94
CA GLY A 99 -10.77 17.11 26.18
C GLY A 99 -11.45 17.67 24.93
N VAL A 100 -11.46 16.92 23.83
CA VAL A 100 -12.14 17.29 22.58
C VAL A 100 -12.92 16.08 22.07
N ASP A 101 -14.16 16.30 21.63
CA ASP A 101 -14.96 15.27 20.96
C ASP A 101 -15.12 15.52 19.44
N TRP A 102 -15.87 14.66 18.75
CA TRP A 102 -16.08 14.78 17.30
C TRP A 102 -16.93 15.99 16.91
N GLN A 103 -17.86 16.41 17.76
CA GLN A 103 -18.72 17.56 17.56
C GLN A 103 -17.93 18.85 17.72
N ASP A 104 -17.07 18.93 18.74
CA ASP A 104 -16.12 20.03 18.92
C ASP A 104 -15.25 20.22 17.69
N LEU A 105 -14.69 19.14 17.14
CA LEU A 105 -13.87 19.20 15.91
C LEU A 105 -14.69 19.66 14.71
N SER A 106 -15.91 19.14 14.54
CA SER A 106 -16.78 19.48 13.39
C SER A 106 -17.21 20.95 13.41
N ALA A 107 -17.34 21.55 14.60
CA ALA A 107 -17.67 22.96 14.76
C ALA A 107 -16.48 23.93 14.53
N MET A 108 -15.25 23.41 14.41
CA MET A 108 -14.06 24.25 14.19
C MET A 108 -13.68 24.36 12.72
N SER A 109 -13.15 25.52 12.33
CA SER A 109 -12.51 25.66 11.03
C SER A 109 -11.21 24.84 10.96
N PRO A 110 -10.77 24.41 9.77
CA PRO A 110 -9.53 23.65 9.63
C PRO A 110 -8.31 24.39 10.18
N ALA A 111 -8.26 25.72 9.98
CA ALA A 111 -7.20 26.57 10.54
C ALA A 111 -7.19 26.53 12.07
N LYS A 112 -8.35 26.57 12.74
CA LYS A 112 -8.43 26.49 14.21
C LYS A 112 -8.00 25.12 14.72
N ILE A 113 -8.36 24.04 14.03
CA ILE A 113 -7.89 22.69 14.34
C ILE A 113 -6.36 22.61 14.22
N ARG A 114 -5.82 23.12 13.11
CA ARG A 114 -4.37 23.18 12.85
C ARG A 114 -3.61 23.96 13.90
N ASP A 115 -4.06 25.17 14.19
CA ASP A 115 -3.32 26.11 15.05
C ASP A 115 -3.34 25.67 16.52
N ARG A 116 -4.40 24.97 16.94
CA ARG A 116 -4.52 24.33 18.26
C ARG A 116 -3.92 22.92 18.33
N GLY A 117 -3.45 22.36 17.22
CA GLY A 117 -2.90 20.99 17.17
C GLY A 117 -3.92 19.90 17.51
N LEU A 118 -5.18 20.08 17.10
CA LEU A 118 -6.30 19.20 17.45
C LEU A 118 -6.63 18.16 16.37
N PHE A 119 -5.90 18.13 15.25
CA PHE A 119 -6.12 17.11 14.23
C PHE A 119 -5.79 15.73 14.80
N PRO A 120 -6.73 14.76 14.78
CA PRO A 120 -6.49 13.45 15.36
C PRO A 120 -5.25 12.79 14.76
N ALA A 121 -4.35 12.29 15.62
CA ALA A 121 -3.08 11.75 15.16
C ALA A 121 -3.24 10.52 14.24
N GLY A 122 -4.33 9.76 14.40
CA GLY A 122 -4.70 8.66 13.50
C GLY A 122 -5.09 9.09 12.08
N PHE A 123 -5.37 10.37 11.84
CA PHE A 123 -5.65 10.91 10.51
C PHE A 123 -4.43 11.47 9.79
N LEU A 124 -3.30 11.63 10.49
CA LEU A 124 -2.02 11.99 9.87
C LEU A 124 -1.51 10.85 8.97
N PRO A 125 -0.75 11.15 7.89
CA PRO A 125 -0.09 10.14 7.08
C PRO A 125 0.57 9.04 7.90
N LEU A 126 0.29 7.78 7.52
CA LEU A 126 0.82 6.62 8.21
C LEU A 126 2.19 6.28 7.61
N PRO A 127 3.29 6.39 8.38
CA PRO A 127 4.61 6.01 7.88
C PRO A 127 4.70 4.50 7.61
N HIS A 128 5.52 4.15 6.61
CA HIS A 128 6.09 2.80 6.51
C HIS A 128 6.88 2.47 7.80
N PRO A 129 6.79 1.25 8.36
CA PRO A 129 7.39 0.91 9.66
C PRO A 129 8.90 1.19 9.76
N ASN A 130 9.61 1.00 8.65
CA ASN A 130 10.99 1.42 8.46
C ASN A 130 11.09 2.38 7.27
N HIS A 131 10.68 3.64 7.44
CA HIS A 131 10.51 4.57 6.32
C HIS A 131 11.79 4.88 5.55
N ALA A 132 12.93 4.95 6.24
CA ALA A 132 14.23 5.18 5.60
C ALA A 132 14.62 4.05 4.64
N GLU A 133 14.25 2.81 4.96
CA GLU A 133 14.48 1.63 4.13
C GLU A 133 13.39 1.44 3.06
N GLY A 134 12.12 1.58 3.45
CA GLY A 134 10.97 1.38 2.58
C GLY A 134 10.75 -0.08 2.14
N GLY A 135 10.22 -0.23 0.93
CA GLY A 135 9.97 -1.53 0.29
C GLY A 135 8.60 -2.14 0.56
N MET A 136 8.39 -3.34 0.01
CA MET A 136 7.19 -4.17 0.24
C MET A 136 7.21 -4.83 1.62
N VAL A 137 6.03 -4.99 2.23
CA VAL A 137 5.83 -5.77 3.46
C VAL A 137 4.49 -6.51 3.38
N PHE A 138 4.51 -7.81 3.65
CA PHE A 138 3.36 -8.71 3.60
C PHE A 138 2.87 -9.09 5.00
N PRO A 139 1.55 -9.27 5.21
CA PRO A 139 1.00 -9.79 6.47
C PRO A 139 1.48 -11.22 6.77
N GLN A 140 1.62 -11.53 8.06
CA GLN A 140 2.13 -12.83 8.52
C GLN A 140 1.30 -14.02 8.02
N TYR A 141 -0.04 -13.93 8.07
CA TYR A 141 -0.90 -15.02 7.61
C TYR A 141 -0.67 -15.38 6.13
N HIS A 142 -0.30 -14.39 5.31
CA HIS A 142 -0.04 -14.61 3.89
C HIS A 142 1.33 -15.26 3.69
N ILE A 143 2.35 -14.79 4.41
CA ILE A 143 3.69 -15.39 4.45
C ILE A 143 3.58 -16.88 4.83
N ASP A 144 2.84 -17.19 5.90
CA ASP A 144 2.67 -18.56 6.39
C ASP A 144 1.96 -19.45 5.36
N ALA A 145 0.93 -18.92 4.69
CA ALA A 145 0.19 -19.66 3.66
C ALA A 145 1.03 -19.94 2.42
N VAL A 146 1.75 -18.93 1.89
CA VAL A 146 2.64 -19.08 0.73
C VAL A 146 3.77 -20.07 1.03
N LYS A 147 4.34 -20.01 2.25
CA LYS A 147 5.38 -20.94 2.72
C LYS A 147 4.86 -22.36 2.87
N LYS A 148 3.64 -22.52 3.38
CA LYS A 148 3.00 -23.83 3.51
C LYS A 148 2.79 -24.48 2.14
N GLN A 149 2.21 -23.72 1.21
CA GLN A 149 1.84 -24.18 -0.14
C GLN A 149 3.08 -24.39 -1.02
N SER A 150 3.84 -23.33 -1.29
CA SER A 150 4.90 -23.32 -2.33
C SER A 150 6.34 -23.34 -1.83
N LYS A 151 6.55 -23.38 -0.51
CA LYS A 151 7.87 -23.24 0.15
C LYS A 151 8.59 -21.91 -0.12
N ARG A 152 8.02 -21.00 -0.92
CA ARG A 152 8.50 -19.62 -1.05
C ARG A 152 8.34 -18.88 0.28
N ASP A 153 9.29 -18.01 0.58
CA ASP A 153 9.30 -17.24 1.82
C ASP A 153 9.30 -15.74 1.52
N LEU A 154 8.18 -15.08 1.86
CA LEU A 154 7.97 -13.64 1.70
C LEU A 154 8.34 -12.87 3.00
N GLN A 155 8.97 -13.53 3.97
CA GLN A 155 9.46 -12.88 5.19
C GLN A 155 10.66 -11.98 4.90
N ARG A 156 10.59 -10.77 5.44
CA ARG A 156 11.74 -9.86 5.58
C ARG A 156 12.49 -10.15 6.88
N PHE A 157 13.81 -10.21 6.83
CA PHE A 157 14.62 -10.36 8.05
C PHE A 157 14.70 -9.06 8.88
N ASP A 158 14.50 -7.91 8.24
CA ASP A 158 14.68 -6.59 8.83
C ASP A 158 13.39 -5.98 9.41
N LEU A 159 12.22 -6.53 9.07
CA LEU A 159 10.94 -5.89 9.37
C LEU A 159 9.77 -6.90 9.39
N ASP A 160 8.75 -6.57 10.19
CA ASP A 160 7.45 -7.24 10.21
C ASP A 160 6.32 -6.32 9.74
N TYR A 161 5.20 -6.92 9.38
CA TYR A 161 3.95 -6.20 9.13
C TYR A 161 3.42 -5.55 10.41
N ASP A 162 2.87 -4.34 10.33
CA ASP A 162 2.63 -3.49 11.49
C ASP A 162 1.20 -3.49 12.03
N LEU A 163 0.19 -3.74 11.18
CA LEU A 163 -1.21 -3.72 11.61
C LEU A 163 -1.67 -5.11 12.10
N PRO A 164 -2.47 -5.17 13.20
CA PRO A 164 -3.05 -6.43 13.69
C PRO A 164 -3.94 -7.13 12.65
N ALA A 165 -3.88 -8.46 12.60
CA ALA A 165 -4.54 -9.27 11.57
C ALA A 165 -6.08 -9.13 11.54
N HIS A 166 -6.72 -8.77 12.65
CA HIS A 166 -8.17 -8.58 12.70
C HIS A 166 -8.63 -7.34 11.92
N PHE A 167 -7.76 -6.34 11.68
CA PHE A 167 -8.04 -5.17 10.84
C PHE A 167 -7.76 -5.40 9.34
N LEU A 168 -7.19 -6.54 8.97
CA LEU A 168 -6.81 -6.83 7.58
C LEU A 168 -7.96 -7.49 6.81
N PRO A 169 -7.88 -7.61 5.47
CA PRO A 169 -8.87 -8.31 4.68
C PRO A 169 -9.02 -9.78 5.10
N GLU A 170 -10.07 -10.41 4.60
CA GLU A 170 -10.22 -11.85 4.71
C GLU A 170 -9.20 -12.61 3.86
N PHE A 171 -8.89 -13.84 4.30
CA PHE A 171 -7.84 -14.63 3.67
C PHE A 171 -8.15 -16.14 3.65
N PRO A 172 -7.99 -16.82 2.51
CA PRO A 172 -7.88 -16.21 1.18
C PRO A 172 -9.22 -15.55 0.80
N PRO A 173 -9.20 -14.41 0.09
CA PRO A 173 -10.43 -13.75 -0.31
C PRO A 173 -11.07 -14.44 -1.52
N PRO A 174 -12.41 -14.38 -1.67
CA PRO A 174 -13.10 -14.96 -2.81
C PRO A 174 -12.74 -14.27 -4.13
N LEU A 175 -12.83 -14.99 -5.25
CA LEU A 175 -12.62 -14.44 -6.60
C LEU A 175 -13.92 -14.57 -7.39
N TYR A 176 -14.35 -13.50 -8.05
CA TYR A 176 -15.57 -13.47 -8.87
C TYR A 176 -15.22 -13.18 -10.33
N LEU A 177 -15.98 -13.74 -11.26
CA LEU A 177 -15.80 -13.50 -12.70
C LEU A 177 -17.00 -12.77 -13.29
N THR A 178 -16.75 -11.76 -14.13
CA THR A 178 -17.81 -11.05 -14.88
C THR A 178 -18.43 -11.91 -15.98
N THR A 179 -17.68 -12.88 -16.50
CA THR A 179 -18.10 -13.79 -17.58
C THR A 179 -18.89 -15.00 -17.08
N ARG A 180 -18.76 -15.33 -15.80
CA ARG A 180 -19.43 -16.46 -15.13
C ARG A 180 -19.96 -16.06 -13.74
N PRO A 181 -20.87 -15.08 -13.67
CA PRO A 181 -21.42 -14.61 -12.39
C PRO A 181 -22.20 -15.70 -11.65
N ASP A 182 -22.66 -16.74 -12.37
CA ASP A 182 -23.35 -17.91 -11.83
C ASP A 182 -22.49 -18.77 -10.90
N LEU A 183 -21.15 -18.71 -11.03
CA LEU A 183 -20.24 -19.57 -10.27
C LEU A 183 -19.93 -19.07 -8.85
N GLY A 184 -20.24 -17.80 -8.53
CA GLY A 184 -19.87 -17.22 -7.24
C GLY A 184 -18.34 -17.15 -7.05
N ASP A 185 -17.85 -17.67 -5.92
CA ASP A 185 -16.41 -17.72 -5.62
C ASP A 185 -15.70 -18.84 -6.41
N VAL A 186 -15.04 -18.48 -7.50
CA VAL A 186 -14.28 -19.44 -8.33
C VAL A 186 -12.93 -19.84 -7.71
N SER A 187 -12.49 -19.19 -6.61
CA SER A 187 -11.30 -19.62 -5.87
C SER A 187 -11.56 -20.85 -5.00
N GLN A 188 -12.83 -21.18 -4.75
CA GLN A 188 -13.26 -22.29 -3.88
C GLN A 188 -12.63 -22.20 -2.47
N GLY A 189 -12.44 -20.97 -1.96
CA GLY A 189 -11.76 -20.73 -0.69
C GLY A 189 -10.27 -21.11 -0.65
N LYS A 190 -9.61 -21.29 -1.81
CA LYS A 190 -8.18 -21.63 -1.90
C LYS A 190 -7.33 -20.40 -2.23
N LEU A 191 -6.11 -20.36 -1.71
CA LEU A 191 -5.09 -19.43 -2.18
C LEU A 191 -4.66 -19.85 -3.61
N ILE A 192 -4.91 -18.98 -4.59
CA ILE A 192 -4.54 -19.20 -5.98
C ILE A 192 -3.03 -19.01 -6.13
N SER A 193 -2.38 -19.97 -6.78
CA SER A 193 -0.92 -20.03 -6.94
C SER A 193 -0.54 -20.75 -8.24
N ILE A 194 0.75 -20.74 -8.55
CA ILE A 194 1.30 -21.53 -9.68
C ILE A 194 1.03 -23.04 -9.56
N GLU A 195 0.82 -23.57 -8.35
CA GLU A 195 0.62 -25.00 -8.11
C GLU A 195 -0.80 -25.49 -8.36
N ASN A 196 -1.79 -24.58 -8.37
CA ASN A 196 -3.21 -24.95 -8.43
C ASN A 196 -4.06 -24.12 -9.40
N TYR A 197 -3.52 -23.05 -10.01
CA TYR A 197 -4.31 -22.21 -10.91
C TYR A 197 -4.93 -23.01 -12.06
N PHE A 198 -4.18 -23.97 -12.63
CA PHE A 198 -4.65 -24.74 -13.77
C PHE A 198 -5.88 -25.57 -13.38
N ASP A 199 -5.81 -26.33 -12.28
CA ASP A 199 -6.92 -27.15 -11.81
C ASP A 199 -8.14 -26.32 -11.41
N LEU A 200 -7.92 -25.11 -10.87
CA LEU A 200 -9.02 -24.21 -10.47
C LEU A 200 -9.76 -23.61 -11.67
N PHE A 201 -9.05 -23.33 -12.77
CA PHE A 201 -9.58 -22.50 -13.85
C PHE A 201 -9.74 -23.23 -15.19
N ASN A 202 -9.18 -24.42 -15.36
CA ASN A 202 -9.33 -25.20 -16.58
C ASN A 202 -10.81 -25.55 -16.83
N GLY A 203 -11.30 -25.25 -18.03
CA GLY A 203 -12.72 -25.38 -18.39
C GLY A 203 -13.62 -24.24 -17.92
N ILE A 204 -13.11 -23.30 -17.12
CA ILE A 204 -13.81 -22.05 -16.75
C ILE A 204 -13.28 -20.88 -17.60
N LEU A 205 -11.97 -20.76 -17.71
CA LEU A 205 -11.29 -19.73 -18.49
C LEU A 205 -10.95 -20.21 -19.89
N ASN A 206 -10.93 -19.28 -20.85
CA ASN A 206 -10.34 -19.57 -22.16
C ASN A 206 -8.81 -19.72 -22.05
N PRO A 207 -8.12 -20.33 -23.03
CA PRO A 207 -6.67 -20.57 -22.93
C PRO A 207 -5.82 -19.31 -22.72
N LYS A 208 -6.21 -18.17 -23.30
CA LYS A 208 -5.50 -16.89 -23.16
C LYS A 208 -5.61 -16.34 -21.73
N GLN A 209 -6.81 -16.39 -21.16
CA GLN A 209 -7.06 -16.00 -19.77
C GLN A 209 -6.34 -16.94 -18.79
N LEU A 210 -6.33 -18.24 -19.08
CA LEU A 210 -5.64 -19.23 -18.26
C LEU A 210 -4.13 -18.97 -18.20
N GLU A 211 -3.52 -18.61 -19.34
CA GLU A 211 -2.13 -18.14 -19.39
C GLU A 211 -1.93 -16.81 -18.65
N GLY A 212 -2.89 -15.90 -18.72
CA GLY A 212 -2.92 -14.68 -17.93
C GLY A 212 -2.83 -14.94 -16.43
N VAL A 213 -3.63 -15.89 -15.90
CA VAL A 213 -3.55 -16.29 -14.49
C VAL A 213 -2.19 -16.89 -14.17
N ARG A 214 -1.67 -17.79 -15.03
CA ARG A 214 -0.34 -18.39 -14.84
C ARG A 214 0.72 -17.31 -14.64
N LEU A 215 0.70 -16.27 -15.47
CA LEU A 215 1.63 -15.15 -15.39
C LEU A 215 1.46 -14.35 -14.09
N LEU A 216 0.22 -14.03 -13.69
CA LEU A 216 -0.09 -13.28 -12.46
C LEU A 216 0.35 -14.01 -11.17
N VAL A 217 0.45 -15.34 -11.21
CA VAL A 217 0.92 -16.18 -10.08
C VAL A 217 2.36 -16.65 -10.23
N THR A 218 3.08 -16.21 -11.27
CA THR A 218 4.50 -16.53 -11.47
C THR A 218 5.36 -15.48 -10.72
N PRO A 219 6.22 -15.89 -9.77
CA PRO A 219 7.07 -14.95 -9.06
C PRO A 219 8.16 -14.37 -9.97
N THR A 220 8.48 -13.10 -9.78
CA THR A 220 9.56 -12.40 -10.48
C THR A 220 10.38 -11.55 -9.51
N PRO A 221 11.69 -11.31 -9.78
CA PRO A 221 12.53 -10.52 -8.90
C PRO A 221 11.93 -9.14 -8.57
N GLN A 222 12.07 -8.73 -7.31
CA GLN A 222 11.62 -7.46 -6.78
C GLN A 222 12.72 -6.87 -5.86
N GLN A 223 12.68 -5.57 -5.58
CA GLN A 223 13.67 -4.84 -4.80
C GLN A 223 14.14 -5.54 -3.52
N GLN A 224 13.22 -6.01 -2.67
CA GLN A 224 13.50 -6.70 -1.41
C GLN A 224 13.59 -8.23 -1.59
N PHE A 225 12.95 -8.78 -2.61
CA PHE A 225 12.89 -10.22 -2.87
C PHE A 225 13.59 -10.54 -4.19
N ASN A 226 14.89 -10.80 -4.13
CA ASN A 226 15.72 -11.12 -5.29
C ASN A 226 16.88 -12.05 -4.91
N ALA A 227 17.70 -12.42 -5.89
CA ALA A 227 18.83 -13.34 -5.71
C ALA A 227 20.13 -12.66 -5.20
N THR A 228 20.23 -11.33 -5.25
CA THR A 228 21.48 -10.60 -4.99
C THR A 228 21.71 -10.33 -3.50
N ASN A 229 22.85 -9.72 -3.16
CA ASN A 229 23.30 -9.51 -1.78
C ASN A 229 22.62 -8.33 -1.05
N ASP A 230 21.79 -7.54 -1.74
CA ASP A 230 21.07 -6.41 -1.15
C ASP A 230 19.59 -6.71 -0.86
N ARG A 231 19.17 -7.97 -1.00
CA ARG A 231 17.82 -8.46 -0.65
C ARG A 231 17.50 -8.28 0.84
N ARG A 232 16.22 -8.40 1.17
CA ARG A 232 15.69 -8.45 2.54
C ARG A 232 15.10 -9.81 2.92
N SER A 233 15.12 -10.78 2.00
CA SER A 233 14.83 -12.18 2.27
C SER A 233 16.07 -12.92 2.82
N ALA A 234 15.85 -13.86 3.74
CA ALA A 234 16.95 -14.61 4.36
C ALA A 234 17.75 -15.45 3.35
N HIS A 235 17.06 -16.02 2.36
CA HIS A 235 17.62 -16.78 1.26
C HIS A 235 17.47 -16.01 -0.06
N ALA A 236 18.24 -16.40 -1.08
CA ALA A 236 18.02 -15.90 -2.44
C ALA A 236 16.56 -16.19 -2.85
N SER A 237 15.85 -15.18 -3.33
CA SER A 237 14.42 -15.28 -3.62
C SER A 237 14.15 -15.28 -5.12
N LEU A 238 13.18 -16.10 -5.53
CA LEU A 238 12.56 -16.03 -6.87
C LEU A 238 11.76 -14.74 -7.07
N GLY A 239 11.44 -14.06 -5.96
CA GLY A 239 10.74 -12.80 -5.93
C GLY A 239 9.26 -12.92 -5.62
N VAL A 240 8.47 -11.98 -6.15
CA VAL A 240 7.07 -11.72 -5.82
C VAL A 240 6.22 -11.90 -7.08
N ALA A 241 5.06 -12.53 -6.94
CA ALA A 241 4.03 -12.60 -7.98
C ALA A 241 3.01 -11.47 -7.82
N CYS A 242 2.30 -11.07 -8.88
CA CYS A 242 1.24 -10.06 -8.79
C CYS A 242 0.19 -10.44 -7.72
N PHE A 243 -0.16 -11.73 -7.65
CA PHE A 243 -1.12 -12.27 -6.68
C PHE A 243 -0.57 -12.46 -5.26
N ASP A 244 0.72 -12.18 -4.99
CA ASP A 244 1.21 -12.11 -3.61
C ASP A 244 0.76 -10.79 -2.93
N CYS A 245 0.66 -9.69 -3.67
CA CYS A 245 0.03 -8.45 -3.19
C CYS A 245 -1.48 -8.48 -3.42
N HIS A 246 -1.89 -8.82 -4.64
CA HIS A 246 -3.29 -8.88 -5.05
C HIS A 246 -3.86 -10.30 -4.90
N VAL A 247 -3.82 -10.85 -3.69
CA VAL A 247 -4.25 -12.22 -3.41
C VAL A 247 -5.63 -12.52 -3.97
N ASN A 248 -5.73 -13.55 -4.82
CA ASN A 248 -6.95 -13.93 -5.53
C ASN A 248 -7.65 -12.75 -6.24
N GLY A 249 -6.89 -11.79 -6.78
CA GLY A 249 -7.44 -10.58 -7.41
C GLY A 249 -8.03 -9.57 -6.41
N HIS A 250 -7.77 -9.72 -5.12
CA HIS A 250 -8.20 -8.83 -4.05
C HIS A 250 -7.01 -8.39 -3.18
N SER A 251 -7.23 -7.50 -2.21
CA SER A 251 -6.16 -7.05 -1.33
C SER A 251 -5.91 -8.04 -0.19
N ASN A 252 -4.65 -8.18 0.26
CA ASN A 252 -4.28 -8.68 1.58
C ASN A 252 -3.78 -7.56 2.51
N ALA A 253 -3.93 -6.30 2.13
CA ALA A 253 -3.33 -5.13 2.78
C ALA A 253 -1.79 -5.13 2.82
N ALA A 254 -1.11 -5.86 1.92
CA ALA A 254 0.33 -5.66 1.72
C ALA A 254 0.60 -4.19 1.41
N THR A 255 1.70 -3.66 1.95
CA THR A 255 2.04 -2.25 1.77
C THR A 255 3.38 -2.10 1.06
N HIS A 256 3.52 -0.99 0.35
CA HIS A 256 4.76 -0.58 -0.28
C HIS A 256 5.09 0.86 0.13
N LEU A 257 6.35 1.24 0.06
CA LEU A 257 6.73 2.65 0.03
C LEU A 257 6.85 3.11 -1.42
N LEU A 258 5.94 3.96 -1.90
CA LEU A 258 5.84 4.35 -3.31
C LEU A 258 7.17 4.90 -3.85
N GLY A 259 7.69 4.30 -4.93
CA GLY A 259 9.02 4.59 -5.52
C GLY A 259 9.16 5.95 -6.21
N ASP A 260 8.08 6.72 -6.24
CA ASP A 260 7.78 7.66 -7.31
C ASP A 260 7.98 9.13 -6.87
N ILE A 261 8.13 9.33 -5.57
CA ILE A 261 8.40 10.61 -4.91
C ILE A 261 9.83 10.61 -4.35
N ARG A 262 10.49 11.77 -4.36
CA ARG A 262 11.76 12.04 -3.70
C ARG A 262 11.71 13.45 -3.06
N PRO A 263 12.51 13.71 -1.99
CA PRO A 263 13.40 12.77 -1.30
C PRO A 263 12.64 11.74 -0.43
N GLN A 264 13.36 10.74 0.10
CA GLN A 264 12.79 9.61 0.84
C GLN A 264 11.70 9.96 1.87
N PRO A 265 11.82 11.02 2.71
CA PRO A 265 10.78 11.37 3.69
C PRO A 265 9.41 11.73 3.09
N PHE A 266 9.34 12.10 1.82
CA PHE A 266 8.09 12.47 1.14
C PHE A 266 7.40 11.29 0.45
N ARG A 267 8.06 10.13 0.36
CA ARG A 267 7.46 8.93 -0.22
C ARG A 267 6.25 8.50 0.60
N LEU A 268 5.17 8.15 -0.09
CA LEU A 268 3.94 7.70 0.56
C LEU A 268 4.01 6.20 0.83
N ARG A 269 3.59 5.78 2.03
CA ARG A 269 3.10 4.42 2.22
C ARG A 269 1.88 4.26 1.30
N ILE A 270 1.80 3.15 0.60
CA ILE A 270 0.62 2.78 -0.16
C ILE A 270 0.13 1.41 0.29
N ASP A 271 -1.17 1.29 0.43
CA ASP A 271 -1.86 0.02 0.58
C ASP A 271 -2.16 -0.61 -0.80
N THR A 272 -2.23 -1.93 -0.85
CA THR A 272 -2.55 -2.66 -2.09
C THR A 272 -4.06 -2.60 -2.37
N PRO A 273 -4.52 -2.00 -3.48
CA PRO A 273 -5.94 -1.99 -3.80
C PRO A 273 -6.44 -3.33 -4.32
N THR A 274 -7.75 -3.56 -4.26
CA THR A 274 -8.39 -4.70 -4.93
C THR A 274 -8.30 -4.61 -6.45
N LEU A 275 -8.12 -5.74 -7.15
CA LEU A 275 -8.26 -5.84 -8.60
C LEU A 275 -9.68 -6.24 -9.03
N ARG A 276 -10.55 -6.66 -8.10
CA ARG A 276 -11.97 -6.86 -8.36
C ARG A 276 -12.58 -5.61 -8.99
N GLY A 277 -13.16 -5.75 -10.18
CA GLY A 277 -13.76 -4.65 -10.92
C GLY A 277 -12.76 -3.67 -11.55
N VAL A 278 -11.49 -4.07 -11.69
CA VAL A 278 -10.45 -3.22 -12.32
C VAL A 278 -10.80 -2.83 -13.76
N ASN A 279 -11.64 -3.63 -14.43
CA ASN A 279 -12.15 -3.40 -15.78
C ASN A 279 -12.94 -2.08 -15.95
N VAL A 280 -13.50 -1.51 -14.88
CA VAL A 280 -14.21 -0.21 -14.92
C VAL A 280 -13.27 0.97 -14.72
N GLN A 281 -11.99 0.71 -14.39
CA GLN A 281 -11.01 1.76 -14.11
C GLN A 281 -10.48 2.37 -15.41
N ARG A 282 -10.21 3.69 -15.39
CA ARG A 282 -9.64 4.45 -16.54
C ARG A 282 -8.39 5.27 -16.18
N LEU A 283 -8.01 5.28 -14.91
CA LEU A 283 -6.76 5.83 -14.41
C LEU A 283 -6.10 4.79 -13.51
N PHE A 284 -4.81 4.56 -13.69
CA PHE A 284 -4.06 3.55 -12.94
C PHE A 284 -2.87 4.18 -12.23
N GLY A 285 -2.60 3.71 -11.00
CA GLY A 285 -1.70 4.35 -10.05
C GLY A 285 -2.38 5.47 -9.25
N SER A 286 -2.13 5.53 -7.94
CA SER A 286 -2.76 6.52 -7.05
C SER A 286 -2.28 7.96 -7.28
N LYS A 287 -1.05 8.12 -7.82
CA LYS A 287 -0.39 9.41 -8.11
C LYS A 287 -0.05 9.61 -9.58
N ARG A 288 -0.51 8.73 -10.47
CA ARG A 288 -0.17 8.74 -11.89
C ARG A 288 -1.40 8.57 -12.75
N ALA A 289 -1.34 9.09 -13.96
CA ALA A 289 -2.45 9.05 -14.91
C ALA A 289 -2.22 7.99 -16.01
N LEU A 290 -1.76 6.79 -15.64
CA LEU A 290 -1.67 5.66 -16.57
C LEU A 290 -3.09 5.27 -17.02
N LYS A 291 -3.25 4.83 -18.27
CA LYS A 291 -4.57 4.82 -18.92
C LYS A 291 -5.20 3.45 -19.05
N THR A 292 -4.40 2.39 -19.05
CA THR A 292 -4.90 1.01 -19.17
C THR A 292 -4.27 0.08 -18.12
N VAL A 293 -4.86 -1.10 -17.96
CA VAL A 293 -4.29 -2.17 -17.13
C VAL A 293 -2.93 -2.56 -17.68
N GLU A 294 -2.79 -2.69 -18.99
CA GLU A 294 -1.52 -3.02 -19.66
C GLU A 294 -0.42 -2.01 -19.34
N ASP A 295 -0.72 -0.71 -19.41
CA ASP A 295 0.24 0.35 -19.06
C ASP A 295 0.69 0.22 -17.61
N PHE A 296 -0.24 -0.11 -16.71
CA PHE A 296 0.06 -0.31 -15.30
C PHE A 296 0.89 -1.58 -15.07
N THR A 297 0.56 -2.69 -15.72
CA THR A 297 1.29 -3.96 -15.62
C THR A 297 2.74 -3.82 -16.09
N GLU A 298 2.99 -3.11 -17.19
CA GLU A 298 4.36 -2.78 -17.63
C GLU A 298 5.08 -1.87 -16.62
N PHE A 299 4.39 -0.85 -16.13
CA PHE A 299 4.94 0.09 -15.15
C PHE A 299 5.32 -0.61 -13.85
N GLU A 300 4.46 -1.49 -13.34
CA GLU A 300 4.64 -2.14 -12.04
C GLU A 300 5.93 -2.96 -12.04
N GLN A 301 6.14 -3.75 -13.10
CA GLN A 301 7.31 -4.61 -13.26
C GLN A 301 8.60 -3.84 -13.56
N ARG A 302 8.53 -2.74 -14.31
CA ARG A 302 9.72 -1.98 -14.74
C ARG A 302 10.15 -0.90 -13.73
N ALA A 303 9.24 -0.43 -12.89
CA ALA A 303 9.49 0.70 -12.01
C ALA A 303 9.04 0.47 -10.57
N ALA A 304 7.75 0.15 -10.32
CA ALA A 304 7.26 0.05 -8.95
C ALA A 304 8.00 -1.00 -8.12
N TYR A 305 8.24 -2.18 -8.71
CA TYR A 305 8.96 -3.30 -8.09
C TYR A 305 10.40 -2.97 -7.69
N PHE A 306 10.97 -1.88 -8.23
CA PHE A 306 12.35 -1.47 -8.03
C PHE A 306 12.47 -0.03 -7.51
N ASP A 307 11.46 0.46 -6.79
CA ASP A 307 11.45 1.80 -6.19
C ASP A 307 11.67 2.95 -7.21
N GLY A 308 11.33 2.73 -8.48
CA GLY A 308 11.56 3.67 -9.57
C GLY A 308 13.02 3.77 -10.05
N ASP A 309 13.90 2.85 -9.63
CA ASP A 309 15.31 2.83 -9.99
C ASP A 309 15.61 1.78 -11.08
N PRO A 310 15.76 2.17 -12.35
CA PRO A 310 16.00 1.23 -13.44
C PRO A 310 17.40 0.58 -13.39
N VAL A 311 18.39 1.24 -12.79
CA VAL A 311 19.75 0.69 -12.70
C VAL A 311 19.77 -0.47 -11.72
N ILE A 312 19.09 -0.30 -10.58
CA ILE A 312 18.91 -1.35 -9.59
C ILE A 312 18.01 -2.46 -10.14
N ALA A 313 16.98 -2.12 -10.91
CA ALA A 313 16.13 -3.09 -11.59
C ALA A 313 16.96 -4.03 -12.50
N THR A 314 17.82 -3.47 -13.35
CA THR A 314 18.72 -4.26 -14.21
C THR A 314 19.65 -5.13 -13.38
N LYS A 315 20.29 -4.58 -12.34
CA LYS A 315 21.17 -5.34 -11.45
C LYS A 315 20.48 -6.55 -10.82
N LYS A 316 19.19 -6.42 -10.48
CA LYS A 316 18.40 -7.44 -9.79
C LYS A 316 17.70 -8.43 -10.72
N GLY A 317 17.86 -8.28 -12.03
CA GLY A 317 17.25 -9.15 -13.02
C GLY A 317 15.78 -8.85 -13.26
N VAL A 318 15.44 -7.57 -13.46
CA VAL A 318 14.10 -7.15 -13.90
C VAL A 318 13.60 -8.00 -15.06
N ASN A 319 12.38 -8.53 -14.90
CA ASN A 319 11.70 -9.27 -15.95
C ASN A 319 10.94 -8.28 -16.86
N ILE A 320 11.46 -7.99 -18.04
CA ILE A 320 10.78 -7.08 -18.99
C ILE A 320 9.68 -7.87 -19.70
N LEU A 321 8.42 -7.57 -19.37
CA LEU A 321 7.26 -8.19 -19.99
C LEU A 321 7.08 -7.70 -21.44
N GLU A 322 6.83 -8.65 -22.34
CA GLU A 322 6.45 -8.37 -23.72
C GLU A 322 4.95 -8.02 -23.78
N ARG A 323 4.62 -6.91 -24.47
CA ARG A 323 3.27 -6.33 -24.39
C ARG A 323 2.21 -7.16 -25.12
N GLY A 324 2.52 -7.66 -26.31
CA GLY A 324 1.58 -8.35 -27.20
C GLY A 324 1.15 -9.74 -26.70
N SER A 325 1.95 -10.36 -25.84
CA SER A 325 1.69 -11.67 -25.26
C SER A 325 1.48 -11.58 -23.75
N GLN A 326 2.53 -11.35 -22.97
CA GLN A 326 2.46 -11.48 -21.51
C GLN A 326 1.54 -10.44 -20.88
N VAL A 327 1.73 -9.16 -21.20
CA VAL A 327 0.92 -8.08 -20.63
C VAL A 327 -0.53 -8.20 -21.08
N HIS A 328 -0.75 -8.46 -22.37
CA HIS A 328 -2.10 -8.63 -22.90
C HIS A 328 -2.84 -9.81 -22.25
N PHE A 329 -2.15 -10.94 -22.00
CA PHE A 329 -2.79 -12.12 -21.41
C PHE A 329 -3.17 -11.89 -19.95
N MET A 330 -2.30 -11.21 -19.17
CA MET A 330 -2.63 -10.80 -17.81
C MET A 330 -3.84 -9.87 -17.79
N SER A 331 -3.84 -8.82 -18.63
CA SER A 331 -4.93 -7.86 -18.72
C SER A 331 -6.28 -8.50 -19.10
N GLU A 332 -6.29 -9.51 -19.97
CA GLU A 332 -7.52 -10.24 -20.33
C GLU A 332 -8.17 -10.93 -19.13
N PHE A 333 -7.37 -11.53 -18.25
CA PHE A 333 -7.88 -12.12 -17.03
C PHE A 333 -8.26 -11.06 -16.00
N GLU A 334 -7.42 -10.04 -15.80
CA GLU A 334 -7.73 -8.93 -14.88
C GLU A 334 -9.03 -8.22 -15.26
N SER A 335 -9.29 -8.06 -16.57
CA SER A 335 -10.49 -7.41 -17.11
C SER A 335 -11.79 -8.18 -16.88
N ILE A 336 -11.72 -9.43 -16.42
CA ILE A 336 -12.91 -10.22 -16.05
C ILE A 336 -13.04 -10.43 -14.54
N LEU A 337 -12.19 -9.82 -13.72
CA LEU A 337 -12.34 -9.85 -12.26
C LEU A 337 -13.57 -9.04 -11.86
N GLY A 338 -14.57 -9.74 -11.31
CA GLY A 338 -15.84 -9.16 -10.89
C GLY A 338 -15.80 -8.57 -9.48
N PHE A 339 -16.68 -7.60 -9.24
CA PHE A 339 -17.00 -7.14 -7.88
C PHE A 339 -17.71 -8.26 -7.09
N PRO A 340 -17.63 -8.25 -5.74
CA PRO A 340 -18.49 -9.12 -4.94
C PRO A 340 -19.97 -8.84 -5.19
N PRO A 341 -20.85 -9.84 -5.04
CA PRO A 341 -22.29 -9.64 -5.15
C PRO A 341 -22.80 -8.58 -4.16
N ALA A 342 -23.71 -7.71 -4.62
CA ALA A 342 -24.47 -6.82 -3.75
C ALA A 342 -25.97 -6.99 -4.02
N PRO A 343 -26.62 -7.95 -3.36
CA PRO A 343 -27.99 -8.36 -3.70
C PRO A 343 -29.05 -7.28 -3.44
N LYS A 344 -28.69 -6.24 -2.68
CA LYS A 344 -29.54 -5.09 -2.35
C LYS A 344 -29.47 -3.98 -3.39
N LEU A 345 -28.54 -4.01 -4.35
CA LEU A 345 -28.50 -3.01 -5.41
C LEU A 345 -29.37 -3.40 -6.62
N ASP A 346 -30.00 -2.42 -7.23
CA ASP A 346 -30.67 -2.50 -8.53
C ASP A 346 -29.67 -2.33 -9.69
N VAL A 347 -30.19 -2.36 -10.93
CA VAL A 347 -29.39 -2.22 -12.15
C VAL A 347 -28.76 -0.83 -12.34
N PHE A 348 -29.25 0.18 -11.60
CA PHE A 348 -28.68 1.54 -11.58
C PHE A 348 -27.67 1.71 -10.43
N GLY A 349 -27.39 0.63 -9.69
CA GLY A 349 -26.50 0.62 -8.56
C GLY A 349 -27.07 1.31 -7.32
N ARG A 350 -28.39 1.52 -7.22
CA ARG A 350 -29.06 2.06 -6.03
C ARG A 350 -29.67 0.96 -5.18
N LEU A 351 -29.90 1.21 -3.89
CA LEU A 351 -30.59 0.25 -3.04
C LEU A 351 -32.03 0.02 -3.51
N ASP A 352 -32.41 -1.25 -3.59
CA ASP A 352 -33.78 -1.69 -3.73
C ASP A 352 -34.50 -1.51 -2.37
N PRO A 353 -35.51 -0.64 -2.25
CA PRO A 353 -36.23 -0.40 -1.00
C PRO A 353 -36.93 -1.63 -0.42
N ALA A 354 -37.22 -2.65 -1.25
CA ALA A 354 -37.82 -3.90 -0.79
C ALA A 354 -36.81 -4.81 -0.07
N LYS A 355 -35.50 -4.61 -0.29
CA LYS A 355 -34.42 -5.44 0.28
C LYS A 355 -33.57 -4.70 1.32
N ALA A 356 -33.51 -3.38 1.23
CA ALA A 356 -32.70 -2.55 2.10
C ALA A 356 -33.39 -2.23 3.43
N SER A 357 -32.60 -2.12 4.49
CA SER A 357 -33.06 -1.63 5.78
C SER A 357 -33.28 -0.11 5.76
N LYS A 358 -34.08 0.40 6.71
CA LYS A 358 -34.30 1.85 6.84
C LYS A 358 -32.99 2.63 7.07
N ALA A 359 -32.02 2.06 7.78
CA ALA A 359 -30.73 2.69 8.01
C ALA A 359 -29.90 2.78 6.72
N GLU A 360 -29.88 1.72 5.92
CA GLU A 360 -29.21 1.70 4.62
C GLU A 360 -29.82 2.72 3.65
N LEU A 361 -31.15 2.85 3.62
CA LEU A 361 -31.85 3.83 2.79
C LEU A 361 -31.54 5.28 3.22
N ARG A 362 -31.60 5.59 4.51
CA ARG A 362 -31.17 6.91 5.02
C ARG A 362 -29.70 7.18 4.73
N GLY A 363 -28.85 6.16 4.84
CA GLY A 363 -27.44 6.22 4.48
C GLY A 363 -27.23 6.55 3.01
N GLN A 364 -28.03 5.96 2.13
CA GLN A 364 -28.03 6.29 0.71
C GLN A 364 -28.45 7.75 0.49
N ASP A 365 -29.54 8.22 1.12
CA ASP A 365 -29.99 9.61 1.00
C ASP A 365 -28.90 10.61 1.45
N LEU A 366 -28.22 10.30 2.56
CA LEU A 366 -27.09 11.08 3.04
C LEU A 366 -25.93 11.06 2.04
N PHE A 367 -25.60 9.91 1.46
CA PHE A 367 -24.51 9.76 0.49
C PHE A 367 -24.72 10.63 -0.76
N PHE A 368 -25.96 10.70 -1.25
CA PHE A 368 -26.33 11.51 -2.42
C PHE A 368 -26.66 12.97 -2.08
N GLY A 369 -26.95 13.27 -0.81
CA GLY A 369 -27.31 14.60 -0.32
C GLY A 369 -26.22 15.21 0.57
N LYS A 370 -26.51 15.32 1.88
CA LYS A 370 -25.68 16.04 2.86
C LYS A 370 -24.23 15.59 2.88
N GLY A 371 -23.97 14.30 2.69
CA GLY A 371 -22.63 13.71 2.68
C GLY A 371 -21.80 14.06 1.43
N ARG A 372 -22.45 14.49 0.33
CA ARG A 372 -21.83 14.87 -0.95
C ARG A 372 -20.91 13.79 -1.56
N CYS A 373 -20.98 12.55 -1.09
CA CYS A 373 -20.07 11.48 -1.45
C CYS A 373 -20.19 11.11 -2.94
N SER A 374 -21.42 11.18 -3.46
CA SER A 374 -21.74 10.91 -4.87
C SER A 374 -21.09 11.88 -5.87
N THR A 375 -20.56 13.02 -5.41
CA THR A 375 -19.82 13.98 -6.26
C THR A 375 -18.61 13.33 -6.94
N CYS A 376 -17.91 12.45 -6.21
CA CYS A 376 -16.77 11.70 -6.72
C CYS A 376 -17.10 10.20 -6.88
N HIS A 377 -17.95 9.66 -6.02
CA HIS A 377 -18.31 8.24 -6.03
C HIS A 377 -19.64 7.99 -6.74
N THR A 378 -19.66 8.18 -8.06
CA THR A 378 -20.87 8.03 -8.88
C THR A 378 -21.26 6.56 -9.11
N PRO A 379 -22.54 6.17 -8.96
CA PRO A 379 -23.01 4.82 -9.26
C PRO A 379 -22.88 4.50 -10.77
N PRO A 380 -22.89 3.22 -11.18
CA PRO A 380 -23.14 2.04 -10.36
C PRO A 380 -21.88 1.49 -9.65
N TYR A 381 -20.68 1.94 -10.04
CA TYR A 381 -19.42 1.44 -9.48
C TYR A 381 -18.84 2.31 -8.36
N TYR A 382 -19.48 3.45 -8.08
CA TYR A 382 -19.10 4.38 -7.03
C TYR A 382 -17.69 4.94 -7.21
N THR A 383 -17.40 5.39 -8.43
CA THR A 383 -16.17 6.10 -8.81
C THR A 383 -16.43 6.94 -10.06
N ASP A 384 -15.83 8.12 -10.12
CA ASP A 384 -15.82 9.00 -11.28
C ASP A 384 -14.58 8.79 -12.17
N ASN A 385 -13.67 7.89 -11.77
CA ASN A 385 -12.38 7.69 -12.41
C ASN A 385 -11.52 8.95 -12.54
N GLN A 386 -11.65 9.92 -11.62
CA GLN A 386 -10.83 11.13 -11.58
C GLN A 386 -9.89 11.13 -10.38
N MET A 387 -9.06 12.17 -10.27
CA MET A 387 -8.23 12.42 -9.10
C MET A 387 -8.66 13.69 -8.37
N HIS A 388 -8.73 13.62 -7.04
CA HIS A 388 -9.14 14.71 -6.19
C HIS A 388 -8.10 14.97 -5.10
N ASP A 389 -7.98 16.24 -4.71
CA ASP A 389 -7.13 16.63 -3.59
C ASP A 389 -7.99 16.91 -2.36
N LEU A 390 -7.76 16.15 -1.30
CA LEU A 390 -8.44 16.34 -0.02
C LEU A 390 -7.87 17.51 0.79
N GLN A 391 -6.69 18.00 0.42
CA GLN A 391 -6.00 19.15 1.04
C GLN A 391 -5.87 19.00 2.57
N THR A 392 -5.52 17.80 3.04
CA THR A 392 -5.54 17.48 4.48
C THR A 392 -4.53 18.29 5.29
N GLU A 393 -3.49 18.82 4.65
CA GLU A 393 -2.49 19.71 5.24
C GLU A 393 -3.09 20.98 5.86
N ARG A 394 -4.31 21.37 5.49
CA ARG A 394 -4.99 22.52 6.10
C ARG A 394 -5.37 22.31 7.57
N PHE A 395 -5.33 21.07 8.05
CA PHE A 395 -5.68 20.68 9.42
C PHE A 395 -4.48 20.47 10.35
N PHE A 396 -3.24 20.40 9.85
CA PHE A 396 -2.07 20.12 10.69
C PHE A 396 -0.82 20.84 10.19
N LYS A 397 0.12 21.13 11.10
CA LYS A 397 1.42 21.68 10.71
C LYS A 397 2.32 20.55 10.20
N PRO A 398 3.09 20.76 9.12
CA PRO A 398 4.01 19.72 8.63
C PRO A 398 4.91 19.21 9.74
N THR A 399 5.06 17.89 9.84
CA THR A 399 5.81 17.26 10.93
C THR A 399 6.42 15.94 10.49
N LEU A 400 7.54 15.55 11.10
CA LEU A 400 8.21 14.30 10.82
C LEU A 400 7.69 13.20 11.76
N VAL A 401 7.14 12.12 11.19
CA VAL A 401 6.63 10.96 11.94
C VAL A 401 7.38 9.71 11.49
N ASN A 402 8.19 9.12 12.37
CA ASN A 402 9.00 7.92 12.08
C ASN A 402 9.77 7.99 10.74
N GLY A 403 10.25 9.19 10.37
CA GLY A 403 10.99 9.43 9.13
C GLY A 403 10.13 9.83 7.91
N ARG A 404 8.79 9.77 7.99
CA ARG A 404 7.86 10.31 6.99
C ARG A 404 7.53 11.76 7.30
N GLN A 405 7.68 12.64 6.32
CA GLN A 405 7.30 14.06 6.40
C GLN A 405 5.78 14.24 6.15
N ALA A 406 4.96 14.11 7.19
CA ALA A 406 3.52 14.41 7.10
C ALA A 406 3.33 15.85 6.59
N SER A 407 2.77 15.99 5.39
CA SER A 407 2.62 17.25 4.65
C SER A 407 1.56 17.07 3.55
N ILE A 408 1.69 17.79 2.43
CA ILE A 408 0.78 17.73 1.30
C ILE A 408 0.89 16.37 0.62
N ASP A 409 -0.19 15.59 0.63
CA ASP A 409 -0.25 14.35 -0.15
C ASP A 409 -0.57 14.69 -1.63
N GLY A 410 -1.40 15.70 -1.90
CA GLY A 410 -1.87 16.08 -3.24
C GLY A 410 -2.93 15.12 -3.79
N LYS A 411 -3.26 15.26 -5.09
CA LYS A 411 -4.34 14.51 -5.73
C LYS A 411 -4.18 12.98 -5.63
N ILE A 412 -5.24 12.27 -5.27
CA ILE A 412 -5.35 10.81 -5.27
C ILE A 412 -6.56 10.42 -6.11
N LYS A 413 -6.46 9.31 -6.85
CA LYS A 413 -7.58 8.76 -7.61
C LYS A 413 -8.75 8.35 -6.70
N THR A 414 -9.99 8.60 -7.14
CA THR A 414 -11.19 7.98 -6.57
C THR A 414 -11.23 6.47 -6.86
N PHE A 415 -11.10 5.64 -5.83
CA PHE A 415 -11.29 4.19 -5.95
C PHE A 415 -12.79 3.80 -5.90
N PRO A 416 -13.22 2.73 -6.58
CA PRO A 416 -14.56 2.17 -6.44
C PRO A 416 -14.92 1.86 -4.99
N LEU A 417 -16.19 2.03 -4.61
CA LEU A 417 -16.71 1.60 -3.30
C LEU A 417 -17.48 0.28 -3.34
N ARG A 418 -17.63 -0.33 -4.52
CA ARG A 418 -18.21 -1.67 -4.65
C ARG A 418 -17.38 -2.70 -3.87
N GLY A 419 -18.00 -3.39 -2.91
CA GLY A 419 -17.31 -4.34 -2.05
C GLY A 419 -16.40 -3.72 -1.00
N ILE A 420 -16.53 -2.42 -0.69
CA ILE A 420 -15.63 -1.70 0.22
C ILE A 420 -15.50 -2.35 1.60
N LYS A 421 -16.52 -3.07 2.07
CA LYS A 421 -16.47 -3.78 3.35
C LYS A 421 -15.42 -4.92 3.40
N ASP A 422 -14.90 -5.37 2.26
CA ASP A 422 -13.99 -6.52 2.16
C ASP A 422 -12.51 -6.13 2.22
N SER A 423 -12.16 -4.84 2.03
CA SER A 423 -10.78 -4.38 1.87
C SER A 423 -10.34 -3.34 2.93
N PRO A 424 -10.43 -3.60 4.24
CA PRO A 424 -9.74 -2.78 5.23
C PRO A 424 -8.23 -3.04 5.20
N PRO A 425 -7.38 -2.10 5.66
CA PRO A 425 -7.72 -0.75 6.07
C PRO A 425 -8.04 0.16 4.87
N TYR A 426 -8.46 1.39 5.14
CA TYR A 426 -8.96 2.34 4.15
C TYR A 426 -8.04 3.54 3.98
N LEU A 427 -8.30 4.28 2.89
CA LEU A 427 -7.46 5.33 2.31
C LEU A 427 -6.17 4.78 1.67
N HIS A 428 -5.51 5.60 0.85
CA HIS A 428 -4.38 5.18 0.03
C HIS A 428 -3.19 4.61 0.81
N ASP A 429 -3.04 4.92 2.10
CA ASP A 429 -1.94 4.47 2.95
C ASP A 429 -2.37 3.58 4.12
N GLY A 430 -3.66 3.19 4.17
CA GLY A 430 -4.20 2.31 5.19
C GLY A 430 -4.32 2.93 6.58
N ARG A 431 -4.36 4.27 6.71
CA ARG A 431 -4.45 4.94 8.02
C ARG A 431 -5.82 4.82 8.70
N LEU A 432 -6.87 4.46 7.97
CA LEU A 432 -8.25 4.39 8.49
C LEU A 432 -8.62 2.92 8.71
N LEU A 433 -8.72 2.45 9.95
CA LEU A 433 -8.78 1.01 10.25
C LEU A 433 -10.18 0.42 10.05
N THR A 434 -11.23 1.25 10.09
CA THR A 434 -12.63 0.83 9.92
C THR A 434 -13.40 1.76 8.98
N LEU A 435 -14.58 1.33 8.55
CA LEU A 435 -15.50 2.20 7.78
C LEU A 435 -15.97 3.38 8.64
N GLU A 436 -16.10 3.19 9.96
CA GLU A 436 -16.40 4.26 10.90
C GLU A 436 -15.27 5.30 10.96
N ASP A 437 -14.00 4.89 11.00
CA ASP A 437 -12.87 5.83 10.88
C ASP A 437 -12.92 6.59 9.55
N THR A 438 -13.32 5.91 8.48
CA THR A 438 -13.45 6.50 7.15
C THR A 438 -14.52 7.57 7.10
N VAL A 439 -15.71 7.28 7.64
CA VAL A 439 -16.81 8.26 7.69
C VAL A 439 -16.47 9.44 8.60
N GLU A 440 -15.82 9.23 9.75
CA GLU A 440 -15.35 10.34 10.61
C GLU A 440 -14.32 11.22 9.91
N PHE A 441 -13.35 10.59 9.22
CA PHE A 441 -12.34 11.30 8.47
C PHE A 441 -12.97 12.20 7.41
N PHE A 442 -13.85 11.67 6.56
CA PHE A 442 -14.50 12.47 5.52
C PHE A 442 -15.48 13.50 6.08
N ASN A 443 -16.17 13.21 7.18
CA ASN A 443 -17.00 14.19 7.88
C ASN A 443 -16.20 15.43 8.29
N LEU A 444 -15.01 15.22 8.87
CA LEU A 444 -14.12 16.30 9.28
C LEU A 444 -13.49 17.02 8.08
N ILE A 445 -12.93 16.26 7.13
CA ILE A 445 -12.23 16.81 5.98
C ILE A 445 -13.18 17.63 5.11
N LEU A 446 -14.37 17.13 4.82
CA LEU A 446 -15.34 17.81 3.96
C LEU A 446 -16.26 18.78 4.73
N GLN A 447 -16.08 18.90 6.05
CA GLN A 447 -16.85 19.79 6.93
C GLN A 447 -18.37 19.59 6.80
N LEU A 448 -18.80 18.32 6.85
CA LEU A 448 -20.19 17.93 6.55
C LEU A 448 -21.15 18.09 7.74
N ASP A 449 -20.61 18.25 8.94
CA ASP A 449 -21.36 18.37 10.20
C ASP A 449 -22.42 17.26 10.37
N LEU A 450 -21.99 16.01 10.13
CA LEU A 450 -22.84 14.84 10.31
C LEU A 450 -22.91 14.44 11.79
N ASN A 451 -24.13 14.26 12.28
CA ASN A 451 -24.35 13.76 13.64
C ASN A 451 -24.06 12.25 13.74
N LYS A 452 -24.07 11.72 14.97
CA LYS A 452 -23.77 10.31 15.24
C LYS A 452 -24.67 9.32 14.47
N GLY A 453 -25.96 9.63 14.35
CA GLY A 453 -26.92 8.79 13.63
C GLY A 453 -26.65 8.80 12.13
N GLU A 454 -26.44 9.98 11.54
CA GLU A 454 -26.14 10.13 10.11
C GLU A 454 -24.86 9.38 9.72
N LYS A 455 -23.81 9.46 10.54
CA LYS A 455 -22.58 8.70 10.33
C LYS A 455 -22.82 7.18 10.35
N GLY A 456 -23.62 6.70 11.31
CA GLY A 456 -23.98 5.28 11.40
C GLY A 456 -24.78 4.80 10.18
N ASP A 457 -25.72 5.60 9.70
CA ASP A 457 -26.51 5.31 8.51
C ASP A 457 -25.63 5.27 7.24
N LEU A 458 -24.69 6.22 7.07
CA LEU A 458 -23.72 6.19 5.98
C LEU A 458 -22.85 4.92 5.99
N VAL A 459 -22.35 4.51 7.15
CA VAL A 459 -21.59 3.26 7.28
C VAL A 459 -22.45 2.05 6.91
N ALA A 460 -23.73 2.03 7.30
CA ALA A 460 -24.65 0.97 6.91
C ALA A 460 -24.81 0.89 5.38
N PHE A 461 -24.95 2.05 4.70
CA PHE A 461 -24.98 2.09 3.24
C PHE A 461 -23.68 1.60 2.59
N LEU A 462 -22.52 2.04 3.06
CA LEU A 462 -21.22 1.59 2.55
C LEU A 462 -21.04 0.06 2.64
N ARG A 463 -21.59 -0.56 3.69
CA ARG A 463 -21.59 -2.04 3.85
C ARG A 463 -22.52 -2.77 2.88
N ALA A 464 -23.47 -2.07 2.26
CA ALA A 464 -24.36 -2.65 1.26
C ALA A 464 -23.79 -2.55 -0.17
N LEU A 465 -22.71 -1.77 -0.37
CA LEU A 465 -21.99 -1.63 -1.63
C LEU A 465 -21.03 -2.78 -1.87
#